data_AF-A0A9D6Y5E0-F1
#
_entry.id   AF-A0A9D6Y5E0-F1
#
_cell.length_a   1.000
_cell.length_b   1.000
_cell.length_c   1.000
_cell.angle_alpha   90.00
_cell.angle_beta   90.00
_cell.angle_gamma   90.00
#
_symmetry.space_group_name_H-M   'P 1'
#
loop_
_entity.id
_entity.type
_entity.pdbx_description
1 polymer ?
#
loop_
_entity_poly.entity_id
_entity_poly.type
_entity_poly.pdbx_seq_one_letter_code
_entity_poly.pdbx_strand_id
1 'polypeptide(L)'
;MAKPVPRVFGDSPRRGRAGGLHPYFFQRDTSDVLEEAFDELLQGRVPAGRPIDGLVTDEREVLREQRWTLFTYDEAMQRMFGGDFDAFCAAMEDPKLMHERLEERLRRLRSERRTPTDRGTEPREHSGWDDYAAPVRRWEDAQVTAPSDDAIPCADCGNVHDREEGAQTASLDNDPVYDAAFQWACRTNRWSRRMYFDQHVRDRDLFRVFVNATLVPAKVAFAFSGGLDDDLAGLEVAAMGYRQAAIFLTRTLESLANCYGKRIGRSQTVHHLADDGHELLADIESKLAEIESEIRHRGKTP
;
A
#
# COMPACT_ATOMS: atom_id res chain seq x y z
N MET A 1 0.69 -56.37 -52.70
CA MET A 1 -0.75 -56.11 -52.38
C MET A 1 -0.84 -55.73 -50.91
N ALA A 2 -1.00 -54.43 -50.62
CA ALA A 2 -1.08 -53.90 -49.27
C ALA A 2 -2.54 -53.52 -48.95
N LYS A 3 -3.03 -53.90 -47.76
CA LYS A 3 -4.39 -53.60 -47.28
C LYS A 3 -4.51 -52.12 -46.88
N PRO A 4 -5.66 -51.46 -47.12
CA PRO A 4 -5.87 -50.09 -46.67
C PRO A 4 -6.20 -50.04 -45.17
N VAL A 5 -5.67 -49.02 -44.49
CA VAL A 5 -5.95 -48.70 -43.09
C VAL A 5 -7.19 -47.78 -43.04
N PRO A 6 -8.14 -47.96 -42.10
CA PRO A 6 -9.30 -47.07 -42.00
C PRO A 6 -8.92 -45.75 -41.32
N ARG A 7 -9.37 -44.63 -41.89
CA ARG A 7 -9.38 -43.32 -41.22
C ARG A 7 -10.52 -43.30 -40.20
N VAL A 8 -10.17 -43.17 -38.92
CA VAL A 8 -11.12 -42.85 -37.86
C VAL A 8 -11.31 -41.33 -37.83
N PHE A 9 -12.51 -40.87 -38.18
CA PHE A 9 -12.95 -39.51 -37.88
C PHE A 9 -13.28 -39.44 -36.39
N GLY A 10 -12.50 -38.65 -35.64
CA GLY A 10 -12.81 -38.31 -34.27
C GLY A 10 -13.72 -37.08 -34.24
N ASP A 11 -14.88 -37.24 -33.61
CA ASP A 11 -15.89 -36.21 -33.41
C ASP A 11 -15.33 -34.99 -32.66
N SER A 12 -15.55 -33.81 -33.23
CA SER A 12 -15.32 -32.53 -32.56
C SER A 12 -16.24 -32.40 -31.34
N PRO A 13 -15.72 -32.08 -30.14
CA PRO A 13 -16.58 -31.81 -29.00
C PRO A 13 -17.39 -30.53 -29.26
N ARG A 14 -18.71 -30.70 -29.21
CA ARG A 14 -19.70 -29.62 -29.25
C ARG A 14 -19.38 -28.61 -28.15
N ARG A 15 -19.13 -27.35 -28.54
CA ARG A 15 -19.10 -26.19 -27.65
C ARG A 15 -20.43 -26.11 -26.91
N GLY A 16 -20.46 -26.60 -25.67
CA GLY A 16 -21.52 -26.29 -24.72
C GLY A 16 -21.44 -24.81 -24.40
N ARG A 17 -22.51 -24.07 -24.69
CA ARG A 17 -22.73 -22.74 -24.13
C ARG A 17 -22.86 -22.90 -22.62
N ALA A 18 -21.77 -22.68 -21.89
CA ALA A 18 -21.84 -22.41 -20.46
C ALA A 18 -22.70 -21.14 -20.29
N GLY A 19 -23.73 -21.25 -19.45
CA GLY A 19 -24.57 -20.12 -19.07
C GLY A 19 -23.69 -19.00 -18.52
N GLY A 20 -23.94 -17.79 -19.03
CA GLY A 20 -23.21 -16.58 -18.66
C GLY A 20 -23.32 -16.33 -17.16
N LEU A 21 -22.20 -16.56 -16.47
CA LEU A 21 -21.89 -15.90 -15.21
C LEU A 21 -21.38 -14.51 -15.55
N HIS A 22 -21.89 -13.54 -14.81
CA HIS A 22 -21.75 -12.10 -15.00
C HIS A 22 -20.26 -11.65 -15.00
N PRO A 23 -19.79 -10.84 -15.97
CA PRO A 23 -18.38 -10.46 -16.11
C PRO A 23 -17.95 -9.28 -15.22
N TYR A 24 -18.73 -8.90 -14.21
CA TYR A 24 -18.41 -7.78 -13.30
C TYR A 24 -17.88 -8.26 -11.94
N PHE A 25 -17.07 -9.31 -11.92
CA PHE A 25 -16.18 -9.56 -10.81
C PHE A 25 -14.85 -8.89 -11.12
N PHE A 26 -14.65 -7.70 -10.57
CA PHE A 26 -13.32 -7.20 -10.27
C PHE A 26 -12.52 -8.35 -9.64
N GLN A 27 -11.31 -8.61 -10.13
CA GLN A 27 -10.41 -9.51 -9.43
C GLN A 27 -10.08 -8.87 -8.08
N ARG A 28 -10.68 -9.42 -7.02
CA ARG A 28 -10.25 -9.33 -5.62
C ARG A 28 -8.77 -9.73 -5.39
N ASP A 29 -7.97 -9.92 -6.43
CA ASP A 29 -6.75 -10.74 -6.34
C ASP A 29 -5.46 -9.92 -6.18
N THR A 30 -5.45 -8.58 -6.28
CA THR A 30 -4.21 -7.80 -6.11
C THR A 30 -4.30 -6.77 -5.00
N SER A 31 -5.40 -5.98 -4.93
CA SER A 31 -5.65 -5.11 -3.77
C SER A 31 -5.92 -5.94 -2.53
N ASP A 32 -6.85 -6.92 -2.56
CA ASP A 32 -7.10 -7.77 -1.39
C ASP A 32 -5.86 -8.63 -1.06
N VAL A 33 -4.97 -8.95 -2.02
CA VAL A 33 -3.73 -9.68 -1.71
C VAL A 33 -2.68 -8.77 -1.06
N LEU A 34 -2.61 -7.50 -1.47
CA LEU A 34 -1.75 -6.51 -0.80
C LEU A 34 -2.32 -6.15 0.58
N GLU A 35 -3.64 -6.02 0.71
CA GLU A 35 -4.35 -5.81 1.97
C GLU A 35 -4.26 -7.04 2.87
N GLU A 36 -4.39 -8.26 2.34
CA GLU A 36 -4.23 -9.50 3.12
C GLU A 36 -2.78 -9.67 3.55
N ALA A 37 -1.80 -9.42 2.67
CA ALA A 37 -0.38 -9.41 3.05
C ALA A 37 -0.09 -8.34 4.10
N PHE A 38 -0.73 -7.18 3.98
CA PHE A 38 -0.61 -6.09 4.94
C PHE A 38 -1.30 -6.39 6.27
N ASP A 39 -2.50 -6.96 6.25
CA ASP A 39 -3.28 -7.39 7.41
C ASP A 39 -2.58 -8.53 8.12
N GLU A 40 -1.99 -9.48 7.38
CA GLU A 40 -1.10 -10.49 7.93
C GLU A 40 0.08 -9.82 8.62
N LEU A 41 0.79 -8.91 7.96
CA LEU A 41 1.92 -8.18 8.56
C LEU A 41 1.51 -7.36 9.79
N LEU A 42 0.33 -6.75 9.79
CA LEU A 42 -0.20 -5.94 10.89
C LEU A 42 -0.71 -6.78 12.06
N GLN A 43 -1.37 -7.90 11.79
CA GLN A 43 -1.73 -8.94 12.76
C GLN A 43 -0.49 -9.76 13.18
N GLY A 44 0.69 -9.40 12.65
CA GLY A 44 2.00 -9.96 12.91
C GLY A 44 2.16 -11.42 12.50
N ARG A 45 1.36 -11.87 11.55
CA ARG A 45 1.65 -13.05 10.75
C ARG A 45 2.63 -12.65 9.67
N VAL A 46 3.87 -13.15 9.75
CA VAL A 46 4.81 -12.99 8.64
C VAL A 46 4.43 -14.00 7.55
N PRO A 47 4.55 -13.68 6.24
CA PRO A 47 4.12 -14.52 5.11
C PRO A 47 4.66 -15.97 5.03
N ALA A 48 5.46 -16.40 6.00
CA ALA A 48 5.91 -17.77 6.19
C ALA A 48 5.13 -18.52 7.30
N GLY A 49 4.00 -17.99 7.75
CA GLY A 49 3.18 -18.58 8.82
C GLY A 49 3.87 -18.62 10.19
N ARG A 50 4.92 -17.82 10.39
CA ARG A 50 5.61 -17.72 11.69
C ARG A 50 4.83 -16.80 12.63
N PRO A 51 4.56 -17.23 13.88
CA PRO A 51 3.98 -16.35 14.90
C PRO A 51 4.96 -15.23 15.30
N ILE A 52 4.44 -14.07 15.68
CA ILE A 52 5.18 -12.88 16.17
C ILE A 52 6.19 -13.23 17.26
N ASP A 53 5.84 -14.19 18.11
CA ASP A 53 6.69 -14.63 19.23
C ASP A 53 8.05 -15.15 18.77
N GLY A 54 8.17 -15.56 17.51
CA GLY A 54 9.44 -15.95 16.86
C GLY A 54 10.14 -14.86 16.06
N LEU A 55 9.65 -13.63 16.05
CA LEU A 55 10.31 -12.50 15.39
C LEU A 55 11.49 -11.98 16.20
N VAL A 56 12.54 -11.58 15.49
CA VAL A 56 13.70 -10.93 16.07
C VAL A 56 13.31 -9.50 16.49
N THR A 57 13.94 -8.96 17.54
CA THR A 57 13.68 -7.61 18.06
C THR A 57 13.60 -6.56 16.95
N ASP A 58 14.50 -6.63 15.97
CA ASP A 58 14.57 -5.70 14.85
C ASP A 58 13.32 -5.71 13.94
N GLU A 59 12.71 -6.87 13.69
CA GLU A 59 11.49 -6.99 12.89
C GLU A 59 10.31 -6.34 13.62
N ARG A 60 10.22 -6.54 14.95
CA ARG A 60 9.18 -5.91 15.78
C ARG A 60 9.30 -4.40 15.81
N GLU A 61 10.52 -3.88 15.87
CA GLU A 61 10.76 -2.43 15.78
C GLU A 61 10.30 -1.85 14.45
N VAL A 62 10.58 -2.53 13.33
CA VAL A 62 10.12 -2.12 11.99
C VAL A 62 8.59 -2.11 11.91
N LEU A 63 7.92 -3.15 12.42
CA LEU A 63 6.46 -3.21 12.43
C LEU A 63 5.85 -2.15 13.35
N ARG A 64 6.43 -1.92 14.52
CA ARG A 64 6.01 -0.86 15.45
C ARG A 64 6.16 0.52 14.79
N GLU A 65 7.24 0.77 14.06
CA GLU A 65 7.45 2.00 13.30
C GLU A 65 6.38 2.22 12.22
N GLN A 66 5.97 1.16 11.51
CA GLN A 66 4.91 1.27 10.49
C GLN A 66 3.53 1.49 11.13
N ARG A 67 3.23 0.78 12.22
CA ARG A 67 2.03 1.02 13.04
C ARG A 67 1.98 2.45 13.55
N TRP A 68 3.11 3.02 13.96
CA TRP A 68 3.18 4.42 14.41
C TRP A 68 2.81 5.40 13.29
N THR A 69 3.33 5.19 12.08
CA THR A 69 2.95 6.02 10.93
C THR A 69 1.45 5.92 10.66
N LEU A 70 0.86 4.73 10.66
CA LEU A 70 -0.58 4.57 10.44
C LEU A 70 -1.39 5.29 11.53
N PHE A 71 -1.01 5.10 12.79
CA PHE A 71 -1.66 5.75 13.92
C PHE A 71 -1.56 7.28 13.88
N THR A 72 -0.40 7.82 13.47
CA THR A 72 -0.16 9.27 13.42
C THR A 72 -1.02 9.97 12.38
N TYR A 73 -1.42 9.26 11.33
CA TYR A 73 -2.21 9.83 10.24
C TYR A 73 -3.69 9.42 10.29
N ASP A 74 -4.10 8.52 11.18
CA ASP A 74 -5.50 8.15 11.35
C ASP A 74 -6.11 8.84 12.58
N GLU A 75 -6.77 9.99 12.36
CA GLU A 75 -7.43 10.75 13.43
C GLU A 75 -8.51 9.94 14.15
N ALA A 76 -9.21 9.05 13.43
CA ALA A 76 -10.21 8.21 14.07
C ALA A 76 -9.52 7.29 15.06
N MET A 77 -8.39 6.68 14.70
CA MET A 77 -7.63 5.85 15.62
C MET A 77 -7.07 6.65 16.79
N GLN A 78 -6.49 7.83 16.55
CA GLN A 78 -6.02 8.69 17.64
C GLN A 78 -7.13 9.05 18.62
N ARG A 79 -8.31 9.42 18.11
CA ARG A 79 -9.47 9.72 18.97
C ARG A 79 -9.98 8.48 19.71
N MET A 80 -9.91 7.29 19.11
CA MET A 80 -10.36 6.04 19.72
C MET A 80 -9.48 5.64 20.91
N PHE A 81 -8.17 5.83 20.76
CA PHE A 81 -7.18 5.45 21.76
C PHE A 81 -6.69 6.63 22.62
N GLY A 82 -7.27 7.83 22.43
CA GLY A 82 -6.87 9.03 23.18
C GLY A 82 -5.40 9.42 22.96
N GLY A 83 -4.84 9.12 21.79
CA GLY A 83 -3.43 9.31 21.48
C GLY A 83 -2.48 8.25 22.08
N ASP A 84 -3.00 7.24 22.79
CA ASP A 84 -2.20 6.15 23.37
C ASP A 84 -1.85 5.09 22.32
N PHE A 85 -0.65 5.23 21.76
CA PHE A 85 -0.13 4.30 20.75
C PHE A 85 0.16 2.90 21.28
N ASP A 86 0.56 2.76 22.54
CA ASP A 86 0.83 1.44 23.13
C ASP A 86 -0.47 0.67 23.32
N ALA A 87 -1.54 1.35 23.76
CA ALA A 87 -2.88 0.76 23.79
C ALA A 87 -3.38 0.35 22.40
N PHE A 88 -3.08 1.14 21.37
CA PHE A 88 -3.37 0.76 19.98
C PHE A 88 -2.59 -0.49 19.55
N CYS A 89 -1.28 -0.57 19.82
CA CYS A 89 -0.48 -1.74 19.49
C CYS A 89 -1.00 -3.01 20.18
N ALA A 90 -1.33 -2.91 21.47
CA ALA A 90 -1.93 -4.02 22.20
C ALA A 90 -3.27 -4.46 21.58
N ALA A 91 -4.10 -3.52 21.12
CA ALA A 91 -5.37 -3.83 20.48
C ALA A 91 -5.22 -4.44 19.08
N MET A 92 -4.17 -4.11 18.34
CA MET A 92 -3.85 -4.78 17.07
C MET A 92 -3.44 -6.24 17.25
N GLU A 93 -2.85 -6.57 18.39
CA GLU A 93 -2.42 -7.92 18.74
C GLU A 93 -3.54 -8.74 19.40
N ASP A 94 -4.52 -8.09 20.03
CA ASP A 94 -5.72 -8.71 20.59
C ASP A 94 -7.01 -8.14 19.97
N PRO A 95 -7.63 -8.84 18.98
CA PRO A 95 -8.87 -8.40 18.36
C PRO A 95 -10.02 -8.13 19.34
N LYS A 96 -10.02 -8.76 20.52
CA LYS A 96 -11.04 -8.50 21.54
C LYS A 96 -10.88 -7.10 22.12
N LEU A 97 -9.65 -6.68 22.40
CA LEU A 97 -9.37 -5.35 22.92
C LEU A 97 -9.74 -4.26 21.90
N MET A 98 -9.47 -4.50 20.60
CA MET A 98 -9.94 -3.60 19.53
C MET A 98 -11.47 -3.47 19.52
N HIS A 99 -12.19 -4.59 19.64
CA HIS A 99 -13.65 -4.60 19.67
C HIS A 99 -14.20 -3.85 20.90
N GLU A 100 -13.64 -4.08 22.09
CA GLU A 100 -14.03 -3.39 23.32
C GLU A 100 -13.85 -1.87 23.22
N ARG A 101 -12.75 -1.40 22.61
CA ARG A 101 -12.49 0.03 22.37
C ARG A 101 -13.48 0.64 21.38
N LEU A 102 -13.82 -0.09 20.32
CA LEU A 102 -14.83 0.35 19.36
C LEU A 102 -16.21 0.46 20.01
N GLU A 103 -16.60 -0.53 20.81
CA GLU A 103 -17.86 -0.49 21.56
C GLU A 103 -17.91 0.66 22.56
N GLU A 104 -16.80 0.91 23.26
CA GLU A 104 -16.67 2.04 24.19
C GLU A 104 -16.88 3.37 23.45
N ARG A 105 -16.25 3.56 22.30
CA ARG A 105 -16.43 4.75 21.46
C ARG A 105 -17.86 4.91 20.99
N LEU A 106 -18.48 3.83 20.49
CA LEU A 106 -19.88 3.85 20.07
C LEU A 106 -20.81 4.21 21.22
N ARG A 107 -20.52 3.72 22.44
CA ARG A 107 -21.27 4.05 23.65
C ARG A 107 -21.16 5.54 24.00
N ARG A 108 -19.95 6.13 23.92
CA ARG A 108 -19.71 7.57 24.15
C ARG A 108 -20.47 8.45 23.14
N LEU A 109 -20.35 8.15 21.85
CA LEU A 109 -21.08 8.87 20.78
C LEU A 109 -22.60 8.81 20.97
N ARG A 110 -23.12 7.66 21.41
CA ARG A 110 -24.55 7.50 21.73
C ARG A 110 -24.97 8.30 22.95
N SER A 111 -24.13 8.44 23.98
CA SER A 111 -24.43 9.28 25.14
C SER A 111 -24.39 10.77 24.81
N GLU A 112 -23.43 11.21 23.99
CA GLU A 112 -23.31 12.61 23.56
C GLU A 112 -24.49 13.05 22.67
N ARG A 113 -24.99 12.15 21.81
CA ARG A 113 -26.21 12.42 21.02
C ARG A 113 -27.49 12.53 21.86
N ARG A 114 -27.50 11.98 23.07
CA ARG A 114 -28.70 11.93 23.93
C ARG A 114 -28.83 13.11 24.87
N THR A 115 -27.78 13.89 25.09
CA THR A 115 -27.90 15.18 25.76
C THR A 115 -28.65 16.13 24.85
N PRO A 116 -29.91 16.51 25.15
CA PRO A 116 -30.62 17.50 24.37
C PRO A 116 -29.84 18.80 24.55
N THR A 117 -29.26 19.30 23.47
CA THR A 117 -28.66 20.63 23.44
C THR A 117 -29.79 21.63 23.61
N ASP A 118 -30.10 21.96 24.86
CA ASP A 118 -30.93 23.09 25.21
C ASP A 118 -30.15 24.35 24.74
N ARG A 119 -30.64 24.93 23.63
CA ARG A 119 -30.31 26.26 23.07
C ARG A 119 -28.99 26.43 22.30
N GLY A 120 -29.09 26.27 20.98
CA GLY A 120 -28.81 27.39 20.05
C GLY A 120 -27.37 27.88 19.88
N THR A 121 -26.36 27.01 19.93
CA THR A 121 -25.01 27.40 19.49
C THR A 121 -24.45 26.30 18.59
N GLU A 122 -24.23 26.63 17.33
CA GLU A 122 -23.66 25.70 16.35
C GLU A 122 -22.21 25.33 16.72
N PRO A 123 -21.83 24.05 16.70
CA PRO A 123 -20.46 23.64 16.95
C PRO A 123 -19.57 24.10 15.80
N ARG A 124 -18.51 24.84 16.13
CA ARG A 124 -17.48 25.26 15.18
C ARG A 124 -16.49 24.11 15.02
N GLU A 125 -16.47 23.47 13.86
CA GLU A 125 -15.49 22.44 13.52
C GLU A 125 -14.09 23.06 13.46
N HIS A 126 -13.15 22.51 14.23
CA HIS A 126 -11.74 22.90 14.22
C HIS A 126 -10.97 21.93 13.32
N SER A 127 -10.63 22.36 12.11
CA SER A 127 -9.65 21.70 11.23
C SER A 127 -8.27 22.35 11.46
N GLY A 128 -7.31 21.63 12.04
CA GLY A 128 -5.96 22.13 12.28
C GLY A 128 -4.91 21.10 11.90
N TRP A 129 -4.33 21.23 10.70
CA TRP A 129 -3.37 20.29 10.11
C TRP A 129 -1.97 20.89 9.84
N ASP A 130 -1.66 22.10 10.32
CA ASP A 130 -0.56 22.90 9.78
C ASP A 130 0.87 22.64 10.30
N ASP A 131 1.15 21.61 11.13
CA ASP A 131 2.43 21.57 11.88
C ASP A 131 3.39 20.40 11.62
N TYR A 132 3.28 19.68 10.49
CA TYR A 132 4.19 18.54 10.19
C TYR A 132 4.81 18.59 8.80
N ALA A 133 5.83 19.42 8.61
CA ALA A 133 6.76 19.31 7.48
C ALA A 133 8.20 19.69 7.90
N ALA A 134 9.10 18.70 7.94
CA ALA A 134 10.55 18.91 8.04
C ALA A 134 11.22 18.43 6.74
N PRO A 135 12.25 19.13 6.22
CA PRO A 135 12.79 18.85 4.88
C PRO A 135 13.76 17.66 4.87
N VAL A 136 13.53 16.74 3.93
CA VAL A 136 14.43 15.65 3.55
C VAL A 136 15.59 16.22 2.72
N ARG A 137 16.83 15.82 3.04
CA ARG A 137 18.03 16.29 2.32
C ARG A 137 18.28 15.47 1.05
N ARG A 138 18.60 16.18 -0.02
CA ARG A 138 18.99 15.68 -1.36
C ARG A 138 20.40 15.07 -1.30
N TRP A 139 20.56 13.85 -1.80
CA TRP A 139 21.84 13.19 -2.00
C TRP A 139 22.18 13.27 -3.50
N GLU A 140 23.32 13.86 -3.83
CA GLU A 140 23.89 13.86 -5.18
C GLU A 140 25.33 13.32 -5.13
N ASP A 141 25.76 12.75 -6.25
CA ASP A 141 27.09 12.21 -6.61
C ASP A 141 27.36 10.71 -6.39
N ALA A 142 26.93 9.90 -7.37
CA ALA A 142 27.72 8.79 -7.89
C ALA A 142 27.30 8.46 -9.34
N GLN A 143 28.16 8.76 -10.32
CA GLN A 143 27.99 8.26 -11.69
C GLN A 143 28.80 6.96 -11.87
N VAL A 144 28.10 5.86 -12.18
CA VAL A 144 28.72 4.64 -12.69
C VAL A 144 27.92 4.18 -13.91
N THR A 145 28.56 4.18 -15.06
CA THR A 145 28.04 3.60 -16.29
C THR A 145 28.55 2.17 -16.45
N ALA A 146 27.63 1.21 -16.57
CA ALA A 146 27.92 -0.17 -16.97
C ALA A 146 26.66 -0.85 -17.55
N PRO A 147 26.83 -1.87 -18.40
CA PRO A 147 25.95 -2.13 -19.54
C PRO A 147 24.68 -2.92 -19.22
N SER A 148 23.76 -2.92 -20.18
CA SER A 148 22.46 -3.59 -20.14
C SER A 148 22.63 -5.11 -20.14
N ASP A 149 22.06 -5.77 -19.14
CA ASP A 149 21.77 -7.20 -19.18
C ASP A 149 20.32 -7.42 -18.75
N ASP A 150 19.52 -7.77 -19.76
CA ASP A 150 18.31 -8.56 -19.76
C ASP A 150 17.31 -8.34 -18.62
N ALA A 151 16.23 -7.63 -18.99
CA ALA A 151 14.94 -7.65 -18.32
C ALA A 151 14.56 -9.10 -18.00
N ILE A 152 14.70 -9.51 -16.73
CA ILE A 152 14.15 -10.76 -16.24
C ILE A 152 12.63 -10.59 -16.31
N PRO A 153 11.94 -11.21 -17.27
CA PRO A 153 10.50 -11.04 -17.40
C PRO A 153 9.87 -11.63 -16.15
N CYS A 154 9.01 -10.85 -15.54
CA CYS A 154 8.18 -11.27 -14.43
C CYS A 154 7.12 -12.26 -14.94
N ALA A 155 7.50 -13.53 -15.13
CA ALA A 155 6.57 -14.55 -15.64
C ALA A 155 5.33 -14.75 -14.75
N ASP A 156 5.41 -14.37 -13.47
CA ASP A 156 4.33 -14.50 -12.48
C ASP A 156 3.50 -13.22 -12.24
N CYS A 157 3.83 -12.07 -12.85
CA CYS A 157 2.94 -10.90 -12.84
C CYS A 157 2.37 -10.69 -14.24
N GLY A 158 1.71 -11.74 -14.74
CA GLY A 158 1.14 -11.79 -16.09
C GLY A 158 0.44 -10.48 -16.45
N ASN A 159 0.62 -10.04 -17.70
CA ASN A 159 -0.09 -8.89 -18.25
C ASN A 159 -1.62 -9.11 -18.15
N VAL A 160 -2.25 -8.57 -17.11
CA VAL A 160 -3.70 -8.65 -16.87
C VAL A 160 -4.44 -7.54 -17.62
N HIS A 161 -4.19 -7.38 -18.93
CA HIS A 161 -4.78 -6.29 -19.73
C HIS A 161 -5.79 -6.76 -20.79
N ASP A 162 -6.45 -7.92 -20.61
CA ASP A 162 -7.59 -8.30 -21.45
C ASP A 162 -8.86 -7.59 -20.93
N ARG A 163 -9.10 -6.39 -21.48
CA ARG A 163 -10.14 -5.43 -21.07
C ARG A 163 -11.44 -5.65 -21.87
N GLU A 164 -12.53 -6.05 -21.21
CA GLU A 164 -13.88 -5.96 -21.79
C GLU A 164 -14.54 -4.62 -21.43
N GLU A 165 -15.05 -3.92 -22.44
CA GLU A 165 -15.68 -2.59 -22.33
C GLU A 165 -17.04 -2.66 -21.61
N GLY A 166 -17.09 -2.25 -20.33
CA GLY A 166 -18.35 -2.09 -19.62
C GLY A 166 -18.23 -1.34 -18.29
N ALA A 167 -18.96 -0.22 -18.19
CA ALA A 167 -19.12 0.69 -17.06
C ALA A 167 -17.91 1.61 -16.72
N GLN A 168 -18.12 2.92 -16.86
CA GLN A 168 -17.20 4.01 -16.51
C GLN A 168 -17.13 4.22 -14.98
N THR A 169 -16.70 3.23 -14.22
CA THR A 169 -16.03 3.52 -12.95
C THR A 169 -14.62 3.98 -13.30
N ALA A 170 -14.13 5.07 -12.70
CA ALA A 170 -12.74 5.47 -12.84
C ALA A 170 -11.86 4.29 -12.38
N SER A 171 -11.41 3.46 -13.32
CA SER A 171 -10.63 2.28 -12.97
C SER A 171 -9.27 2.76 -12.50
N LEU A 172 -8.83 2.22 -11.36
CA LEU A 172 -7.46 2.35 -10.85
C LEU A 172 -6.43 2.04 -11.95
N ASP A 173 -6.79 1.17 -12.91
CA ASP A 173 -6.01 0.79 -14.10
C ASP A 173 -5.68 1.95 -15.05
N ASN A 174 -6.05 3.20 -14.73
CA ASN A 174 -5.66 4.36 -15.52
C ASN A 174 -4.92 5.43 -14.70
N ASP A 175 -4.58 5.16 -13.43
CA ASP A 175 -3.74 6.06 -12.65
C ASP A 175 -2.25 5.71 -12.83
N PRO A 176 -1.46 6.58 -13.50
CA PRO A 176 -0.07 6.27 -13.82
C PRO A 176 0.82 6.17 -12.57
N VAL A 177 0.47 6.86 -11.48
CA VAL A 177 1.24 6.82 -10.22
C VAL A 177 1.01 5.49 -9.52
N TYR A 178 -0.22 4.99 -9.50
CA TYR A 178 -0.55 3.66 -8.98
C TYR A 178 0.16 2.56 -9.77
N ASP A 179 0.09 2.58 -11.11
CA ASP A 179 0.75 1.58 -11.95
C ASP A 179 2.26 1.56 -11.73
N ALA A 180 2.89 2.74 -11.68
CA ALA A 180 4.32 2.88 -11.37
C ALA A 180 4.64 2.34 -9.97
N ALA A 181 3.85 2.69 -8.96
CA ALA A 181 4.00 2.20 -7.59
C ALA A 181 3.89 0.68 -7.50
N PHE A 182 2.91 0.09 -8.18
CA PHE A 182 2.67 -1.34 -8.17
C PHE A 182 3.82 -2.11 -8.85
N GLN A 183 4.28 -1.64 -10.01
CA GLN A 183 5.39 -2.27 -10.73
C GLN A 183 6.72 -2.16 -9.97
N TRP A 184 6.99 -1.00 -9.36
CA TRP A 184 8.13 -0.82 -8.48
C TRP A 184 8.06 -1.76 -7.28
N ALA A 185 6.93 -1.80 -6.57
CA ALA A 185 6.73 -2.65 -5.41
C ALA A 185 6.90 -4.14 -5.74
N CYS A 186 6.38 -4.62 -6.87
CA CYS A 186 6.55 -6.02 -7.30
C CYS A 186 8.03 -6.41 -7.45
N ARG A 187 8.83 -5.56 -8.10
CA ARG A 187 10.28 -5.80 -8.30
C ARG A 187 11.03 -5.74 -6.97
N THR A 188 10.75 -4.72 -6.15
CA THR A 188 11.38 -4.51 -4.84
C THR A 188 11.04 -5.65 -3.87
N ASN A 189 9.78 -6.06 -3.80
CA ASN A 189 9.32 -7.17 -2.95
C ASN A 189 9.90 -8.51 -3.39
N ARG A 190 9.95 -8.79 -4.70
CA ARG A 190 10.60 -10.02 -5.19
C ARG A 190 12.05 -10.09 -4.73
N TRP A 191 12.78 -8.99 -4.89
CA TRP A 191 14.18 -8.90 -4.47
C TRP A 191 14.31 -9.09 -2.96
N SER A 192 13.61 -8.26 -2.17
CA SER A 192 13.75 -8.26 -0.70
C SER A 192 13.28 -9.57 -0.09
N ARG A 193 12.16 -10.14 -0.56
CA ARG A 193 11.65 -11.45 -0.12
C ARG A 193 12.66 -12.56 -0.39
N ARG A 194 13.23 -12.63 -1.60
CA ARG A 194 14.24 -13.64 -1.94
C ARG A 194 15.48 -13.53 -1.05
N MET A 195 15.94 -12.30 -0.81
CA MET A 195 17.11 -12.08 0.05
C MET A 195 16.81 -12.45 1.51
N TYR A 196 15.65 -12.05 2.03
CA TYR A 196 15.30 -12.18 3.43
C TYR A 196 14.87 -13.60 3.81
N PHE A 197 13.96 -14.19 3.02
CA PHE A 197 13.36 -15.49 3.31
C PHE A 197 14.14 -16.63 2.65
N ASP A 198 14.45 -16.55 1.35
CA ASP A 198 15.04 -17.69 0.62
C ASP A 198 16.55 -17.81 0.88
N GLN A 199 17.26 -16.68 0.96
CA GLN A 199 18.70 -16.64 1.26
C GLN A 199 19.01 -16.42 2.75
N HIS A 200 17.97 -16.30 3.58
CA HIS A 200 18.08 -16.14 5.03
C HIS A 200 18.93 -14.95 5.51
N VAL A 201 19.02 -13.87 4.73
CA VAL A 201 19.70 -12.63 5.15
C VAL A 201 18.79 -11.86 6.11
N ARG A 202 18.93 -12.11 7.41
CA ARG A 202 18.14 -11.48 8.47
C ARG A 202 18.68 -10.11 8.85
N ASP A 203 18.45 -9.13 7.98
CA ASP A 203 18.82 -7.73 8.21
C ASP A 203 17.57 -6.85 8.37
N ARG A 204 17.63 -5.95 9.35
CA ARG A 204 16.54 -5.00 9.66
C ARG A 204 16.14 -4.13 8.47
N ASP A 205 17.10 -3.56 7.74
CA ASP A 205 16.82 -2.67 6.61
C ASP A 205 16.18 -3.45 5.47
N LEU A 206 16.65 -4.68 5.23
CA LEU A 206 16.07 -5.56 4.22
C LEU A 206 14.62 -5.92 4.55
N PHE A 207 14.32 -6.20 5.83
CA PHE A 207 12.95 -6.42 6.29
C PHE A 207 12.09 -5.17 6.13
N ARG A 208 12.62 -3.98 6.46
CA ARG A 208 11.90 -2.71 6.25
C ARG A 208 11.60 -2.49 4.77
N VAL A 209 12.54 -2.76 3.85
CA VAL A 209 12.28 -2.66 2.41
C VAL A 209 11.12 -3.56 2.01
N PHE A 210 11.09 -4.82 2.48
CA PHE A 210 10.01 -5.76 2.18
C PHE A 210 8.63 -5.26 2.67
N VAL A 211 8.54 -4.80 3.91
CA VAL A 211 7.27 -4.31 4.48
C VAL A 211 6.82 -3.03 3.78
N ASN A 212 7.71 -2.04 3.67
CA ASN A 212 7.34 -0.72 3.19
C ASN A 212 7.07 -0.70 1.68
N ALA A 213 7.78 -1.49 0.88
CA ALA A 213 7.49 -1.58 -0.55
C ALA A 213 6.08 -2.11 -0.83
N THR A 214 5.56 -3.00 0.02
CA THR A 214 4.17 -3.49 -0.03
C THR A 214 3.16 -2.40 0.31
N LEU A 215 3.53 -1.48 1.21
CA LEU A 215 2.67 -0.41 1.69
C LEU A 215 2.47 0.75 0.72
N VAL A 216 3.48 1.07 -0.09
CA VAL A 216 3.41 2.19 -1.05
C VAL A 216 2.20 2.07 -2.00
N PRO A 217 2.01 0.99 -2.79
CA PRO A 217 0.88 0.90 -3.71
C PRO A 217 -0.47 0.87 -2.98
N ALA A 218 -0.56 0.22 -1.81
CA ALA A 218 -1.78 0.21 -1.02
C ALA A 218 -2.20 1.63 -0.59
N LYS A 219 -1.25 2.49 -0.23
CA LYS A 219 -1.51 3.88 0.13
C LYS A 219 -1.83 4.77 -1.06
N VAL A 220 -1.23 4.51 -2.22
CA VAL A 220 -1.61 5.18 -3.47
C VAL A 220 -3.03 4.81 -3.89
N ALA A 221 -3.42 3.53 -3.80
CA ALA A 221 -4.78 3.08 -4.09
C ALA A 221 -5.82 3.69 -3.13
N PHE A 222 -5.49 3.76 -1.84
CA PHE A 222 -6.31 4.44 -0.84
C PHE A 222 -6.47 5.93 -1.18
N ALA A 223 -5.38 6.60 -1.55
CA ALA A 223 -5.41 8.01 -1.93
C ALA A 223 -6.31 8.26 -3.16
N PHE A 224 -6.17 7.41 -4.18
CA PHE A 224 -6.98 7.49 -5.39
C PHE A 224 -8.46 7.31 -5.08
N SER A 225 -8.80 6.33 -4.24
CA SER A 225 -10.19 6.03 -3.86
C SER A 225 -10.82 7.20 -3.10
N GLY A 226 -10.07 7.86 -2.21
CA GLY A 226 -10.54 9.06 -1.51
C GLY A 226 -10.77 10.25 -2.45
N GLY A 227 -9.99 10.37 -3.52
CA GLY A 227 -10.13 11.43 -4.52
C GLY A 227 -11.30 11.25 -5.49
N LEU A 228 -12.02 10.13 -5.43
CA LEU A 228 -13.25 9.94 -6.22
C LEU A 228 -14.40 10.80 -5.71
N ASP A 229 -14.37 11.14 -4.42
CA ASP A 229 -15.27 12.10 -3.84
C ASP A 229 -14.73 13.51 -4.16
N ASP A 230 -15.37 14.18 -5.12
CA ASP A 230 -15.04 15.54 -5.58
C ASP A 230 -15.32 16.62 -4.50
N ASP A 231 -15.34 16.28 -3.21
CA ASP A 231 -15.50 17.21 -2.10
C ASP A 231 -14.19 17.46 -1.34
N LEU A 232 -14.22 18.42 -0.41
CA LEU A 232 -13.02 18.79 0.35
C LEU A 232 -12.51 17.64 1.21
N ALA A 233 -13.42 16.83 1.76
CA ALA A 233 -13.08 15.70 2.63
C ALA A 233 -12.39 14.59 1.82
N GLY A 234 -12.88 14.28 0.62
CA GLY A 234 -12.25 13.33 -0.29
C GLY A 234 -10.83 13.75 -0.68
N LEU A 235 -10.63 15.03 -1.00
CA LEU A 235 -9.29 15.58 -1.28
C LEU A 235 -8.35 15.50 -0.07
N GLU A 236 -8.84 15.76 1.15
CA GLU A 236 -8.04 15.62 2.37
C GLU A 236 -7.62 14.16 2.60
N VAL A 237 -8.53 13.21 2.39
CA VAL A 237 -8.24 11.77 2.45
C VAL A 237 -7.21 11.37 1.39
N ALA A 238 -7.35 11.89 0.17
CA ALA A 238 -6.40 11.64 -0.91
C ALA A 238 -5.00 12.17 -0.57
N ALA A 239 -4.90 13.41 -0.10
CA ALA A 239 -3.63 14.01 0.33
C ALA A 239 -2.97 13.19 1.46
N MET A 240 -3.76 12.74 2.43
CA MET A 240 -3.29 11.89 3.51
C MET A 240 -2.72 10.56 3.00
N GLY A 241 -3.40 9.91 2.05
CA GLY A 241 -2.93 8.66 1.42
C GLY A 241 -1.59 8.85 0.70
N TYR A 242 -1.45 9.89 -0.13
CA TYR A 242 -0.18 10.18 -0.82
C TYR A 242 0.96 10.55 0.14
N ARG A 243 0.68 11.29 1.22
CA ARG A 243 1.68 11.56 2.27
C ARG A 243 2.18 10.28 2.93
N GLN A 244 1.29 9.35 3.26
CA GLN A 244 1.69 8.05 3.82
C GLN A 244 2.53 7.24 2.82
N ALA A 245 2.13 7.22 1.54
CA ALA A 245 2.88 6.54 0.49
C ALA A 245 4.31 7.11 0.37
N ALA A 246 4.45 8.43 0.35
CA ALA A 246 5.75 9.10 0.32
C ALA A 246 6.63 8.70 1.52
N ILE A 247 6.09 8.69 2.75
CA ILE A 247 6.84 8.30 3.95
C ILE A 247 7.36 6.86 3.85
N PHE A 248 6.52 5.92 3.43
CA PHE A 248 6.95 4.53 3.27
C PHE A 248 8.00 4.37 2.18
N LEU A 249 7.85 5.09 1.06
CA LEU A 249 8.81 5.08 -0.04
C LEU A 249 10.15 5.68 0.37
N THR A 250 10.18 6.85 1.01
CA THR A 250 11.42 7.48 1.52
C THR A 250 12.18 6.53 2.46
N ARG A 251 11.49 5.91 3.43
CA ARG A 251 12.12 4.95 4.35
C ARG A 251 12.62 3.69 3.63
N THR A 252 11.94 3.28 2.56
CA THR A 252 12.39 2.17 1.71
C THR A 252 13.69 2.54 1.01
N LEU A 253 13.78 3.73 0.43
CA LEU A 253 14.97 4.25 -0.24
C LEU A 253 16.16 4.38 0.71
N GLU A 254 15.95 4.91 1.92
CA GLU A 254 16.97 4.94 2.98
C GLU A 254 17.48 3.54 3.33
N SER A 255 16.57 2.57 3.43
CA SER A 255 16.90 1.19 3.76
C SER A 255 17.59 0.46 2.60
N LEU A 256 17.25 0.79 1.34
CA LEU A 256 17.98 0.31 0.15
C LEU A 256 19.41 0.85 0.14
N ALA A 257 19.62 2.13 0.48
CA ALA A 257 20.95 2.71 0.62
C ALA A 257 21.78 2.02 1.71
N ASN A 258 21.17 1.71 2.86
CA ASN A 258 21.81 0.92 3.91
C ASN A 258 22.18 -0.50 3.43
N CYS A 259 21.27 -1.18 2.72
CA CYS A 259 21.53 -2.48 2.12
C CYS A 259 22.71 -2.44 1.14
N TYR A 260 22.78 -1.39 0.31
CA TYR A 260 23.90 -1.16 -0.60
C TYR A 260 25.23 -1.02 0.16
N GLY A 261 25.27 -0.17 1.20
CA GLY A 261 26.45 0.02 2.04
C GLY A 261 26.92 -1.28 2.74
N LYS A 262 25.96 -2.12 3.16
CA LYS A 262 26.20 -3.44 3.76
C LYS A 262 26.54 -4.52 2.74
N ARG A 263 26.49 -4.22 1.43
CA ARG A 263 26.67 -5.17 0.32
C ARG A 263 25.66 -6.33 0.35
N ILE A 264 24.43 -6.06 0.78
CA ILE A 264 23.33 -7.02 0.75
C ILE A 264 22.77 -7.10 -0.67
N GLY A 265 23.01 -8.22 -1.34
CA GLY A 265 22.60 -8.43 -2.74
C GLY A 265 23.57 -7.82 -3.75
N ARG A 266 23.16 -7.79 -5.02
CA ARG A 266 23.97 -7.19 -6.09
C ARG A 266 23.81 -5.67 -6.07
N SER A 267 24.92 -4.94 -5.97
CA SER A 267 24.95 -3.47 -5.92
C SER A 267 24.13 -2.81 -7.04
N GLN A 268 24.21 -3.34 -8.27
CA GLN A 268 23.45 -2.80 -9.41
C GLN A 268 21.94 -2.96 -9.26
N THR A 269 21.46 -4.10 -8.76
CA THR A 269 20.02 -4.31 -8.53
C THR A 269 19.48 -3.34 -7.50
N VAL A 270 20.20 -3.16 -6.39
CA VAL A 270 19.78 -2.22 -5.33
C VAL A 270 19.75 -0.79 -5.84
N HIS A 271 20.75 -0.40 -6.66
CA HIS A 271 20.81 0.91 -7.27
C HIS A 271 19.61 1.17 -8.19
N HIS A 272 19.30 0.25 -9.11
CA HIS A 272 18.15 0.43 -10.01
C HIS A 272 16.82 0.51 -9.25
N LEU A 273 16.63 -0.30 -8.19
CA LEU A 273 15.42 -0.23 -7.37
C LEU A 273 15.29 1.10 -6.63
N ALA A 274 16.43 1.71 -6.26
CA ALA A 274 16.47 3.02 -5.61
C ALA A 274 16.20 4.14 -6.63
N ASP A 275 16.81 4.11 -7.81
CA ASP A 275 16.58 5.09 -8.88
C ASP A 275 15.10 5.13 -9.28
N ASP A 276 14.51 3.98 -9.60
CA ASP A 276 13.09 3.85 -9.94
C ASP A 276 12.19 4.36 -8.80
N GLY A 277 12.60 4.12 -7.55
CA GLY A 277 11.85 4.58 -6.38
C GLY A 277 11.97 6.09 -6.14
N HIS A 278 13.09 6.73 -6.52
CA HIS A 278 13.24 8.18 -6.48
C HIS A 278 12.38 8.87 -7.54
N GLU A 279 12.29 8.30 -8.75
CA GLU A 279 11.37 8.77 -9.79
C GLU A 279 9.92 8.69 -9.32
N LEU A 280 9.52 7.53 -8.78
CA LEU A 280 8.18 7.34 -8.21
C LEU A 280 7.89 8.32 -7.06
N LEU A 281 8.89 8.62 -6.22
CA LEU A 281 8.71 9.57 -5.12
C LEU A 281 8.41 10.98 -5.64
N ALA A 282 9.10 11.41 -6.70
CA ALA A 282 8.84 12.70 -7.34
C ALA A 282 7.42 12.76 -7.93
N ASP A 283 6.94 11.66 -8.52
CA ASP A 283 5.57 11.58 -9.05
C ASP A 283 4.52 11.68 -7.93
N ILE A 284 4.73 10.95 -6.82
CA ILE A 284 3.87 11.01 -5.63
C ILE A 284 3.84 12.42 -5.03
N GLU A 285 5.01 13.07 -4.89
CA GLU A 285 5.12 14.42 -4.34
C GLU A 285 4.46 15.46 -5.27
N SER A 286 4.61 15.32 -6.58
CA SER A 286 3.92 16.16 -7.57
C SER A 286 2.41 16.02 -7.41
N LYS A 287 1.91 14.79 -7.32
CA LYS A 287 0.47 14.53 -7.17
C LYS A 287 -0.09 15.08 -5.85
N LEU A 288 0.66 14.94 -4.77
CA LEU A 288 0.31 15.53 -3.47
C LEU A 288 0.23 17.06 -3.56
N ALA A 289 1.21 17.71 -4.18
CA ALA A 289 1.23 19.16 -4.33
C ALA A 289 0.03 19.70 -5.14
N GLU A 290 -0.39 18.97 -6.18
CA GLU A 290 -1.61 19.26 -6.94
C GLU A 290 -2.85 19.25 -6.04
N ILE A 291 -3.05 18.17 -5.28
CA ILE A 291 -4.20 17.99 -4.38
C ILE A 291 -4.22 19.06 -3.30
N GLU A 292 -3.08 19.33 -2.66
CA GLU A 292 -2.99 20.38 -1.64
C GLU A 292 -3.27 21.78 -2.20
N SER A 293 -2.88 22.03 -3.45
CA SER A 293 -3.23 23.28 -4.14
C SER A 293 -4.74 23.40 -4.33
N GLU A 294 -5.41 22.31 -4.72
CA GLU A 294 -6.85 22.26 -4.89
C GLU A 294 -7.60 22.47 -3.57
N ILE A 295 -7.17 21.80 -2.49
CA ILE A 295 -7.69 22.01 -1.12
C ILE A 295 -7.61 23.49 -0.73
N ARG A 296 -6.44 24.13 -0.93
CA ARG A 296 -6.25 25.56 -0.64
C ARG A 296 -7.12 26.47 -1.50
N HIS A 297 -7.42 26.08 -2.74
CA HIS A 297 -8.28 26.85 -3.62
C HIS A 297 -9.75 26.77 -3.17
N ARG A 298 -10.24 25.56 -2.88
CA ARG A 298 -11.62 25.33 -2.44
C ARG A 298 -11.90 25.88 -1.04
N GLY A 299 -10.99 25.72 -0.09
CA GLY A 299 -11.14 26.24 1.27
C GLY A 299 -11.22 27.76 1.38
N LYS A 300 -10.86 28.51 0.34
CA LYS A 300 -10.98 29.99 0.28
C LYS A 300 -12.31 30.47 -0.28
N THR A 301 -13.13 29.58 -0.84
CA THR A 301 -14.40 29.95 -1.47
C THR A 301 -15.50 29.81 -0.41
N PRO A 302 -16.07 30.94 0.09
CA PRO A 302 -17.08 30.93 1.14
C PRO A 302 -18.46 30.47 0.64
#